data_AF-A0A919QI43-F1
#
_entry.id   AF-A0A919QI43-F1
#
_cell.length_a   1.000
_cell.length_b   1.000
_cell.length_c   1.000
_cell.angle_alpha   90.00
_cell.angle_beta   90.00
_cell.angle_gamma   90.00
#
_symmetry.space_group_name_H-M   'P 1'
#
loop_
_entity.id
_entity.type
_entity.pdbx_description
1 polymer ?
#
loop_
_entity_poly.entity_id
_entity_poly.type
_entity_poly.pdbx_seq_one_letter_code
_entity_poly.pdbx_strand_id
1 'polypeptide(L)'
;MDHGVELVERVVESVGAKPGRLFAEHDRWLGPWIEGEPEPMAVEVLEKLTLPSGRPLPPSLRTWLAFDTSLLRRFDWFADKGVGQVAPVTLTDFVRAIEIRGYEGADLDEPDEEGVSWNDIWGRESLRPLARFDECLPLPSPGRSVGLHLVLVAGEPDAYGEYPVFYYADLARDVPEFGVQYPGFDVYLAHMAGVLDIDFSRGITALETHPDYGSRMRRHAQHCFDGEFSGLPFA
;
A
#
# COMPACT_ATOMS: atom_id res chain seq x y z
N MET A 1 4.12 -2.82 -22.86
CA MET A 1 4.61 -2.03 -21.72
C MET A 1 5.27 -3.01 -20.75
N ASP A 2 6.28 -2.59 -19.99
CA ASP A 2 6.96 -3.51 -19.06
C ASP A 2 6.06 -3.78 -17.84
N HIS A 3 6.22 -4.95 -17.21
CA HIS A 3 5.45 -5.38 -16.05
C HIS A 3 6.32 -6.14 -15.05
N GLY A 4 5.90 -6.20 -13.78
CA GLY A 4 6.54 -7.01 -12.75
C GLY A 4 8.01 -6.63 -12.54
N VAL A 5 8.89 -7.63 -12.66
CA VAL A 5 10.34 -7.50 -12.42
C VAL A 5 10.98 -6.49 -13.36
N GLU A 6 10.73 -6.56 -14.67
CA GLU A 6 11.36 -5.69 -15.68
C GLU A 6 11.05 -4.21 -15.40
N LEU A 7 9.82 -3.92 -14.96
CA LEU A 7 9.40 -2.58 -14.62
C LEU A 7 10.12 -2.05 -13.36
N VAL A 8 10.29 -2.89 -12.33
CA VAL A 8 11.04 -2.49 -11.13
C VAL A 8 12.53 -2.39 -11.37
N GLU A 9 13.12 -3.17 -12.28
CA GLU A 9 14.53 -2.98 -12.65
C GLU A 9 14.79 -1.57 -13.22
N ARG A 10 13.86 -1.03 -14.01
CA ARG A 10 13.93 0.37 -14.47
C ARG A 10 13.77 1.38 -13.33
N VAL A 11 12.99 1.05 -12.31
CA VAL A 11 12.91 1.86 -11.08
C VAL A 11 14.24 1.86 -10.34
N VAL A 12 14.84 0.69 -10.18
CA VAL A 12 16.16 0.53 -9.55
C VAL A 12 17.21 1.35 -10.30
N GLU A 13 17.24 1.29 -11.62
CA GLU A 13 18.13 2.13 -12.43
C GLU A 13 17.88 3.62 -12.20
N SER A 14 16.61 4.05 -12.27
CA SER A 14 16.24 5.46 -12.09
C SER A 14 16.56 5.99 -10.69
N VAL A 15 16.33 5.20 -9.64
CA VAL A 15 16.61 5.56 -8.25
C VAL A 15 18.11 5.50 -7.97
N GLY A 16 18.79 4.45 -8.43
CA GLY A 16 20.25 4.28 -8.28
C GLY A 16 21.05 5.41 -8.91
N ALA A 17 20.56 6.02 -9.99
CA ALA A 17 21.18 7.20 -10.58
C ALA A 17 21.11 8.45 -9.68
N LYS A 18 20.10 8.56 -8.81
CA LYS A 18 19.85 9.70 -7.91
C LYS A 18 19.20 9.27 -6.58
N PRO A 19 19.92 8.54 -5.71
CA PRO A 19 19.34 7.90 -4.52
C PRO A 19 18.74 8.90 -3.51
N GLY A 20 19.38 10.07 -3.37
CA GLY A 20 18.94 11.13 -2.47
C GLY A 20 17.77 11.99 -2.97
N ARG A 21 17.20 11.72 -4.15
CA ARG A 21 16.01 12.46 -4.62
C ARG A 21 14.82 12.12 -3.72
N LEU A 22 13.93 13.08 -3.49
CA LEU A 22 12.74 12.87 -2.68
C LEU A 22 11.85 11.79 -3.28
N PHE A 23 11.21 10.99 -2.41
CA PHE A 23 10.21 10.01 -2.81
C PHE A 23 9.01 10.70 -3.49
N ALA A 24 8.53 11.79 -2.88
CA ALA A 24 7.54 12.70 -3.46
C ALA A 24 7.90 14.15 -3.13
N GLU A 25 7.98 15.02 -4.15
CA GLU A 25 8.42 16.42 -3.97
C GLU A 25 7.48 17.25 -3.09
N HIS A 26 6.18 16.98 -3.17
CA HIS A 26 5.13 17.68 -2.42
C HIS A 26 4.98 17.15 -0.99
N ASP A 27 5.48 15.96 -0.68
CA ASP A 27 5.40 15.31 0.63
C ASP A 27 6.80 15.02 1.19
N ARG A 28 7.54 16.09 1.50
CA ARG A 28 8.94 16.00 1.96
C ARG A 28 9.16 15.15 3.20
N TRP A 29 8.12 14.94 4.01
CA TRP A 29 8.17 14.09 5.21
C TRP A 29 8.44 12.62 4.88
N LEU A 30 8.12 12.16 3.65
CA LEU A 30 8.45 10.82 3.16
C LEU A 30 9.97 10.62 2.96
N GLY A 31 10.75 11.71 2.93
CA GLY A 31 12.20 11.66 2.79
C GLY A 31 12.69 11.29 1.38
N PRO A 32 14.00 11.03 1.22
CA PRO A 32 14.58 10.56 -0.05
C PRO A 32 14.19 9.11 -0.34
N TRP A 33 14.40 8.66 -1.57
CA TRP A 33 14.26 7.25 -1.94
C TRP A 33 15.18 6.33 -1.14
N ILE A 34 16.44 6.72 -0.98
CA ILE A 34 17.45 6.00 -0.20
C ILE A 34 18.13 6.98 0.75
N GLU A 35 18.30 6.58 2.01
CA GLU A 35 19.08 7.32 2.99
C GLU A 35 20.52 6.80 3.01
N GLY A 36 21.43 7.53 2.36
CA GLY A 36 22.84 7.12 2.27
C GLY A 36 23.08 6.11 1.15
N GLU A 37 23.75 5.00 1.48
CA GLU A 37 24.04 3.92 0.54
C GLU A 37 22.90 2.90 0.50
N PRO A 38 22.62 2.25 -0.65
CA PRO A 38 21.61 1.20 -0.73
C PRO A 38 21.90 0.05 0.25
N GLU A 39 20.87 -0.43 0.92
CA GLU A 39 20.95 -1.53 1.89
C GLU A 39 20.19 -2.76 1.39
N PRO A 40 20.79 -3.55 0.48
CA PRO A 40 20.14 -4.71 -0.12
C PRO A 40 19.94 -5.82 0.92
N MET A 41 18.82 -6.53 0.80
CA MET A 41 18.57 -7.74 1.56
C MET A 41 19.48 -8.87 1.06
N ALA A 42 20.09 -9.61 1.99
CA ALA A 42 20.92 -10.77 1.65
C ALA A 42 20.13 -11.81 0.84
N VAL A 43 20.76 -12.39 -0.18
CA VAL A 43 20.12 -13.32 -1.13
C VAL A 43 19.52 -14.52 -0.40
N GLU A 44 20.24 -15.08 0.57
CA GLU A 44 19.80 -16.27 1.32
C GLU A 44 18.60 -15.98 2.23
N VAL A 45 18.44 -14.72 2.64
CA VAL A 45 17.27 -14.25 3.39
C VAL A 45 16.10 -14.06 2.44
N LEU A 46 16.32 -13.37 1.31
CA LEU A 46 15.29 -13.08 0.32
C LEU A 46 14.69 -14.35 -0.29
N GLU A 47 15.50 -15.38 -0.58
CA GLU A 47 15.02 -16.67 -1.10
C GLU A 47 14.02 -17.35 -0.16
N LYS A 48 14.18 -17.19 1.15
CA LYS A 48 13.34 -17.80 2.19
C LYS A 48 12.20 -16.90 2.66
N LEU A 49 12.23 -15.62 2.28
CA LEU A 49 11.29 -14.65 2.78
C LEU A 49 9.89 -14.89 2.20
N THR A 50 8.93 -15.14 3.08
CA THR A 50 7.50 -15.28 2.76
C THR A 50 6.68 -14.36 3.66
N LEU A 51 5.42 -14.16 3.28
CA LEU A 51 4.43 -13.62 4.21
C LEU A 51 4.16 -14.63 5.34
N PRO A 52 3.64 -14.20 6.51
CA PRO A 52 3.26 -15.09 7.62
C PRO A 52 2.38 -16.28 7.23
N SER A 53 1.51 -16.12 6.24
CA SER A 53 0.65 -17.18 5.67
C SER A 53 1.43 -18.24 4.86
N GLY A 54 2.71 -18.01 4.59
CA GLY A 54 3.52 -18.81 3.68
C GLY A 54 3.39 -18.40 2.21
N ARG A 55 2.54 -17.42 1.89
CA ARG A 55 2.46 -16.85 0.53
C ARG A 55 3.79 -16.23 0.10
N PRO A 56 4.15 -16.33 -1.19
CA PRO A 56 5.34 -15.66 -1.70
C PRO A 56 5.14 -14.13 -1.66
N LEU A 57 6.24 -13.40 -1.51
CA LEU A 57 6.27 -11.97 -1.83
C LEU A 57 6.09 -11.76 -3.34
N PRO A 58 5.49 -10.63 -3.77
CA PRO A 58 5.48 -10.24 -5.18
C PRO A 58 6.89 -10.26 -5.78
N PRO A 59 7.05 -10.74 -7.04
CA PRO A 59 8.35 -10.73 -7.71
C PRO A 59 8.97 -9.32 -7.76
N SER A 60 8.17 -8.30 -8.06
CA SER A 60 8.63 -6.91 -8.10
C SER A 60 9.14 -6.41 -6.73
N LEU A 61 8.47 -6.78 -5.65
CA LEU A 61 8.90 -6.46 -4.29
C LEU A 61 10.22 -7.15 -3.96
N ARG A 62 10.40 -8.43 -4.36
CA ARG A 62 11.67 -9.13 -4.19
C ARG A 62 12.81 -8.41 -4.91
N THR A 63 12.58 -7.97 -6.15
CA THR A 63 13.56 -7.19 -6.92
C THR A 63 13.93 -5.89 -6.20
N TRP A 64 12.95 -5.17 -5.66
CA TRP A 64 13.25 -3.96 -4.87
C TRP A 64 14.05 -4.27 -3.61
N LEU A 65 13.67 -5.29 -2.83
CA LEU A 65 14.37 -5.68 -1.60
C LEU A 65 15.81 -6.17 -1.86
N ALA A 66 16.08 -6.73 -3.04
CA ALA A 66 17.44 -7.08 -3.47
C ALA A 66 18.31 -5.85 -3.76
N PHE A 67 17.72 -4.67 -3.92
CA PHE A 67 18.40 -3.41 -4.14
C PHE A 67 18.49 -2.56 -2.87
N ASP A 68 17.36 -2.32 -2.19
CA ASP A 68 17.30 -1.50 -0.99
C ASP A 68 16.17 -1.90 -0.04
N THR A 69 16.42 -1.77 1.26
CA THR A 69 15.43 -1.99 2.32
C THR A 69 15.13 -0.73 3.14
N SER A 70 15.89 0.34 2.98
CA SER A 70 15.82 1.55 3.81
C SER A 70 14.46 2.23 3.73
N LEU A 71 13.92 2.39 2.51
CA LEU A 71 12.61 3.00 2.29
C LEU A 71 11.52 2.30 3.10
N LEU A 72 11.41 0.99 2.96
CA LEU A 72 10.34 0.19 3.59
C LEU A 72 10.53 0.04 5.10
N ARG A 73 11.78 0.08 5.58
CA ARG A 73 12.07 0.09 7.01
C ARG A 73 11.51 1.33 7.71
N ARG A 74 11.52 2.50 7.06
CA ARG A 74 10.91 3.74 7.60
C ARG A 74 9.39 3.66 7.77
N PHE A 75 8.75 2.68 7.14
CA PHE A 75 7.33 2.40 7.27
C PHE A 75 7.07 1.10 8.06
N ASP A 76 8.02 0.73 8.93
CA ASP A 76 7.91 -0.33 9.92
C ASP A 76 7.73 -1.75 9.37
N TRP A 77 8.14 -2.01 8.12
CA TRP A 77 7.99 -3.34 7.50
C TRP A 77 8.75 -4.46 8.22
N PHE A 78 9.83 -4.13 8.92
CA PHE A 78 10.77 -5.11 9.50
C PHE A 78 10.84 -5.03 11.04
N ALA A 79 9.82 -4.46 11.69
CA ALA A 79 9.82 -4.11 13.12
C ALA A 79 10.43 -5.19 14.05
N ASP A 80 11.21 -4.73 15.04
CA ASP A 80 11.85 -5.44 16.17
C ASP A 80 12.66 -6.73 15.90
N LYS A 81 12.77 -7.20 14.65
CA LYS A 81 13.38 -8.50 14.32
C LYS A 81 14.55 -8.46 13.34
N GLY A 82 14.91 -7.28 12.87
CA GLY A 82 15.95 -7.11 11.85
C GLY A 82 15.49 -7.54 10.45
N VAL A 83 16.37 -7.33 9.47
CA VAL A 83 16.10 -7.64 8.06
C VAL A 83 15.94 -9.16 7.91
N GLY A 84 14.72 -9.64 7.65
CA GLY A 84 14.46 -11.07 7.41
C GLY A 84 13.07 -11.59 7.78
N GLN A 85 12.20 -10.75 8.33
CA GLN A 85 10.76 -11.01 8.45
C GLN A 85 10.00 -9.74 8.05
N VAL A 86 8.89 -9.90 7.35
CA VAL A 86 7.93 -8.82 7.11
C VAL A 86 6.85 -8.86 8.19
N ALA A 87 6.39 -7.70 8.62
CA ALA A 87 5.36 -7.53 9.65
C ALA A 87 4.08 -6.93 9.03
N PRO A 88 3.25 -7.72 8.33
CA PRO A 88 1.99 -7.22 7.84
C PRO A 88 1.01 -6.94 8.99
N VAL A 89 0.07 -6.03 8.74
CA VAL A 89 -1.08 -5.73 9.58
C VAL A 89 -2.36 -6.23 8.92
N THR A 90 -3.46 -6.31 9.67
CA THR A 90 -4.78 -6.50 9.04
C THR A 90 -5.25 -5.18 8.42
N LEU A 91 -6.10 -5.23 7.38
CA LEU A 91 -6.67 -4.00 6.82
C LEU A 91 -7.53 -3.25 7.85
N THR A 92 -8.22 -3.99 8.73
CA THR A 92 -8.93 -3.42 9.88
C THR A 92 -7.98 -2.64 10.79
N ASP A 93 -6.84 -3.20 11.19
CA ASP A 93 -5.88 -2.51 12.06
C ASP A 93 -5.22 -1.34 11.35
N PHE A 94 -5.00 -1.42 10.03
CA PHE A 94 -4.51 -0.30 9.22
C PHE A 94 -5.48 0.87 9.21
N VAL A 95 -6.76 0.64 8.88
CA VAL A 95 -7.80 1.69 8.89
C VAL A 95 -7.96 2.28 10.28
N ARG A 96 -8.04 1.45 11.32
CA ARG A 96 -8.11 1.93 12.70
C ARG A 96 -6.90 2.77 13.09
N ALA A 97 -5.70 2.38 12.70
CA ALA A 97 -4.50 3.16 12.99
C ALA A 97 -4.48 4.52 12.28
N ILE A 98 -5.13 4.66 11.12
CA ILE A 98 -5.29 5.94 10.43
C ILE A 98 -6.31 6.81 11.16
N GLU A 99 -7.52 6.27 11.36
CA GLU A 99 -8.63 7.01 11.95
C GLU A 99 -8.33 7.43 13.39
N ILE A 100 -7.90 6.49 14.23
CA ILE A 100 -7.63 6.78 15.65
C ILE A 100 -6.50 7.81 15.81
N ARG A 101 -5.46 7.78 14.96
CA ARG A 101 -4.40 8.80 14.99
C ARG A 101 -4.90 10.19 14.57
N GLY A 102 -5.94 10.27 13.74
CA GLY A 102 -6.60 11.53 13.39
C GLY A 102 -7.26 12.22 14.60
N TYR A 103 -7.55 11.45 15.66
CA TYR A 103 -8.24 11.92 16.86
C TYR A 103 -7.36 11.85 18.13
N GLU A 104 -6.03 11.99 18.01
CA GLU A 104 -5.14 12.05 19.18
C GLU A 104 -5.62 13.09 20.22
N GLY A 105 -5.99 12.61 21.40
CA GLY A 105 -6.51 13.44 22.51
C GLY A 105 -8.03 13.47 22.66
N ALA A 106 -8.79 12.84 21.75
CA ALA A 106 -10.22 12.60 21.93
C ALA A 106 -10.47 11.39 22.84
N ASP A 107 -11.53 11.45 23.64
CA ASP A 107 -12.04 10.26 24.34
C ASP A 107 -12.83 9.42 23.33
N LEU A 108 -12.21 8.36 22.82
CA LEU A 108 -12.80 7.51 21.77
C LEU A 108 -14.01 6.72 22.26
N ASP A 109 -14.19 6.62 23.57
CA ASP A 109 -15.30 5.94 24.22
C ASP A 109 -16.40 6.92 24.65
N GLU A 110 -16.19 8.24 24.52
CA GLU A 110 -17.23 9.23 24.78
C GLU A 110 -18.29 9.15 23.67
N PRO A 111 -19.55 8.80 24.00
CA PRO A 111 -20.61 8.71 23.02
C PRO A 111 -21.10 10.10 22.61
N ASP A 112 -21.52 10.24 21.36
CA ASP A 112 -22.21 11.42 20.85
C ASP A 112 -23.66 11.56 21.37
N GLU A 113 -24.41 12.54 20.86
CA GLU A 113 -25.81 12.76 21.22
C GLU A 113 -26.74 11.57 20.89
N GLU A 114 -26.32 10.68 19.98
CA GLU A 114 -27.04 9.47 19.58
C GLU A 114 -26.60 8.23 20.37
N GLY A 115 -25.61 8.36 21.25
CA GLY A 115 -25.09 7.27 22.07
C GLY A 115 -24.02 6.43 21.37
N VAL A 116 -23.46 6.91 20.27
CA VAL A 116 -22.46 6.20 19.45
C VAL A 116 -21.08 6.80 19.71
N SER A 117 -20.11 5.97 20.08
CA SER A 117 -18.72 6.39 20.24
C SER A 117 -17.89 6.18 18.97
N TRP A 118 -16.74 6.84 18.86
CA TRP A 118 -15.80 6.59 17.76
C TRP A 118 -15.28 5.15 17.75
N ASN A 119 -15.16 4.51 18.93
CA ASN A 119 -14.82 3.10 19.02
C ASN A 119 -15.94 2.17 18.55
N ASP A 120 -17.21 2.59 18.60
CA ASP A 120 -18.31 1.84 17.99
C ASP A 120 -18.25 1.94 16.46
N ILE A 121 -17.98 3.13 15.93
CA ILE A 121 -17.88 3.37 14.48
C ILE A 121 -16.67 2.65 13.88
N TRP A 122 -15.48 2.82 14.45
CA TRP A 122 -14.23 2.22 13.97
C TRP A 122 -13.87 0.92 14.70
N GLY A 123 -14.86 0.32 15.36
CA GLY A 123 -14.73 -0.95 16.04
C GLY A 123 -14.49 -2.10 15.06
N ARG A 124 -13.93 -3.21 15.58
CA ARG A 124 -13.68 -4.41 14.75
C ARG A 124 -14.95 -4.99 14.14
N GLU A 125 -16.09 -4.88 14.83
CA GLU A 125 -17.38 -5.35 14.33
C GLU A 125 -17.86 -4.52 13.13
N SER A 126 -17.74 -3.19 13.21
CA SER A 126 -18.12 -2.26 12.13
C SER A 126 -17.20 -2.41 10.91
N LEU A 127 -15.93 -2.75 11.12
CA LEU A 127 -14.95 -3.00 10.06
C LEU A 127 -14.85 -4.49 9.67
N ARG A 128 -15.82 -5.32 10.04
CA ARG A 128 -15.85 -6.75 9.72
C ARG A 128 -15.71 -7.05 8.21
N PRO A 129 -16.24 -6.26 7.26
CA PRO A 129 -16.01 -6.49 5.84
C PRO A 129 -14.52 -6.50 5.46
N LEU A 130 -13.69 -5.73 6.18
CA LEU A 130 -12.24 -5.64 5.95
C LEU A 130 -11.47 -6.82 6.55
N ALA A 131 -12.06 -7.59 7.48
CA ALA A 131 -11.38 -8.65 8.20
C ALA A 131 -10.90 -9.82 7.30
N ARG A 132 -11.40 -9.89 6.05
CA ARG A 132 -10.91 -10.84 5.04
C ARG A 132 -9.51 -10.53 4.51
N PHE A 133 -8.99 -9.33 4.78
CA PHE A 133 -7.66 -8.88 4.36
C PHE A 133 -6.72 -8.88 5.57
N ASP A 134 -6.10 -10.03 5.81
CA ASP A 134 -5.31 -10.33 7.00
C ASP A 134 -3.82 -9.99 6.89
N GLU A 135 -3.31 -9.86 5.66
CA GLU A 135 -1.91 -9.57 5.37
C GLU A 135 -1.75 -8.34 4.48
N CYS A 136 -1.64 -7.18 5.12
CA CYS A 136 -1.52 -5.88 4.48
C CYS A 136 -0.19 -5.21 4.85
N LEU A 137 0.52 -4.66 3.87
CA LEU A 137 1.80 -4.00 4.06
C LEU A 137 1.66 -2.50 3.73
N PRO A 138 1.66 -1.60 4.74
CA PRO A 138 1.50 -0.15 4.53
C PRO A 138 2.57 0.42 3.61
N LEU A 139 2.20 1.25 2.64
CA LEU A 139 3.15 1.82 1.68
C LEU A 139 3.42 3.31 1.95
N PRO A 140 4.58 3.84 1.53
CA PRO A 140 4.77 5.28 1.41
C PRO A 140 3.62 5.90 0.62
N SER A 141 2.91 6.84 1.25
CA SER A 141 1.66 7.37 0.71
C SER A 141 1.77 8.88 0.49
N PRO A 142 2.09 9.34 -0.74
CA PRO A 142 1.89 10.73 -1.09
C PRO A 142 0.40 11.07 -0.97
N GLY A 143 0.09 12.29 -0.53
CA GLY A 143 -1.28 12.70 -0.24
C GLY A 143 -1.79 12.29 1.15
N ARG A 144 -0.94 11.80 2.06
CA ARG A 144 -1.34 11.57 3.46
C ARG A 144 -1.91 12.84 4.11
N SER A 145 -1.40 14.01 3.73
CA SER A 145 -1.90 15.31 4.20
C SER A 145 -3.35 15.60 3.80
N VAL A 146 -3.87 14.92 2.77
CA VAL A 146 -5.25 15.00 2.30
C VAL A 146 -6.03 13.71 2.59
N GLY A 147 -5.55 12.84 3.49
CA GLY A 147 -6.26 11.63 3.90
C GLY A 147 -6.13 10.44 2.94
N LEU A 148 -5.17 10.47 2.00
CA LEU A 148 -4.87 9.33 1.12
C LEU A 148 -3.77 8.43 1.71
N HIS A 149 -4.07 7.15 1.85
CA HIS A 149 -3.17 6.14 2.37
C HIS A 149 -3.13 4.93 1.43
N LEU A 150 -1.96 4.33 1.25
CA LEU A 150 -1.71 3.22 0.34
C LEU A 150 -1.27 1.99 1.11
N VAL A 151 -1.73 0.83 0.67
CA VAL A 151 -1.42 -0.45 1.31
C VAL A 151 -1.39 -1.57 0.28
N LEU A 152 -0.32 -2.37 0.30
CA LEU A 152 -0.24 -3.59 -0.52
C LEU A 152 -1.04 -4.69 0.19
N VAL A 153 -2.03 -5.27 -0.48
CA VAL A 153 -2.95 -6.25 0.14
C VAL A 153 -2.69 -7.63 -0.42
N ALA A 154 -2.10 -8.52 0.39
CA ALA A 154 -1.84 -9.87 -0.05
C ALA A 154 -3.15 -10.67 -0.18
N GLY A 155 -3.21 -11.49 -1.23
CA GLY A 155 -4.40 -12.25 -1.58
C GLY A 155 -4.13 -13.13 -2.80
N GLU A 156 -5.07 -13.16 -3.74
CA GLU A 156 -4.86 -13.83 -5.03
C GLU A 156 -3.99 -12.96 -5.94
N PRO A 157 -2.83 -13.46 -6.41
CA PRO A 157 -1.97 -12.69 -7.28
C PRO A 157 -2.54 -12.58 -8.71
N ASP A 158 -2.07 -11.58 -9.44
CA ASP A 158 -2.29 -11.47 -10.88
C ASP A 158 -1.40 -12.40 -11.71
N ALA A 159 -1.45 -12.26 -13.04
CA ALA A 159 -0.65 -13.06 -13.97
C ALA A 159 0.87 -12.84 -13.85
N TYR A 160 1.30 -11.78 -13.15
CA TYR A 160 2.69 -11.42 -12.90
C TYR A 160 3.14 -11.77 -11.47
N GLY A 161 2.27 -12.37 -10.67
CA GLY A 161 2.57 -12.67 -9.27
C GLY A 161 2.39 -11.48 -8.34
N GLU A 162 1.75 -10.40 -8.80
CA GLU A 162 1.61 -9.15 -8.06
C GLU A 162 0.31 -9.13 -7.23
N TYR A 163 0.39 -8.48 -6.07
CA TYR A 163 -0.76 -8.18 -5.21
C TYR A 163 -1.22 -6.74 -5.42
N PRO A 164 -2.53 -6.45 -5.32
CA PRO A 164 -3.04 -5.11 -5.53
C PRO A 164 -2.56 -4.13 -4.46
N VAL A 165 -2.37 -2.89 -4.87
CA VAL A 165 -2.22 -1.76 -3.93
C VAL A 165 -3.56 -1.09 -3.80
N PHE A 166 -4.10 -1.11 -2.57
CA PHE A 166 -5.32 -0.38 -2.25
C PHE A 166 -4.99 1.05 -1.86
N TYR A 167 -5.92 1.94 -2.16
CA TYR A 167 -6.05 3.21 -1.46
C TYR A 167 -7.03 3.07 -0.31
N TYR A 168 -6.83 3.90 0.70
CA TYR A 168 -7.80 4.33 1.68
C TYR A 168 -7.85 5.86 1.59
N ALA A 169 -9.04 6.42 1.40
CA ALA A 169 -9.24 7.83 1.21
C ALA A 169 -10.32 8.34 2.15
N ASP A 170 -9.94 9.22 3.08
CA ASP A 170 -10.86 10.11 3.78
C ASP A 170 -10.73 11.53 3.22
N LEU A 171 -11.24 11.72 2.00
CA LEU A 171 -11.13 12.98 1.27
C LEU A 171 -12.21 14.01 1.67
N ALA A 172 -13.26 13.58 2.37
CA ALA A 172 -14.45 14.39 2.62
C ALA A 172 -15.01 14.31 4.05
N ARG A 173 -14.27 13.73 5.01
CA ARG A 173 -14.57 13.73 6.47
C ARG A 173 -15.84 13.02 6.93
N ASP A 174 -16.61 12.35 6.06
CA ASP A 174 -17.86 11.70 6.48
C ASP A 174 -18.00 10.22 6.06
N VAL A 175 -17.41 9.79 4.93
CA VAL A 175 -17.44 8.38 4.51
C VAL A 175 -16.12 8.01 3.84
N PRO A 176 -15.24 7.26 4.50
CA PRO A 176 -14.02 6.81 3.87
C PRO A 176 -14.31 5.75 2.83
N GLU A 177 -13.46 5.74 1.82
CA GLU A 177 -13.51 4.81 0.70
C GLU A 177 -12.19 4.03 0.62
N PHE A 178 -12.27 2.76 0.26
CA PHE A 178 -11.09 1.98 -0.08
C PHE A 178 -11.29 1.23 -1.39
N GLY A 179 -10.23 1.06 -2.16
CA GLY A 179 -10.33 0.43 -3.48
C GLY A 179 -8.98 0.14 -4.09
N VAL A 180 -8.96 -0.51 -5.25
CA VAL A 180 -7.72 -0.80 -5.99
C VAL A 180 -7.24 0.47 -6.66
N GLN A 181 -6.02 0.94 -6.33
CA GLN A 181 -5.38 2.05 -7.03
C GLN A 181 -4.36 1.57 -8.06
N TYR A 182 -3.56 0.56 -7.71
CA TYR A 182 -2.57 -0.03 -8.61
C TYR A 182 -2.73 -1.54 -8.68
N PRO A 183 -2.46 -2.15 -9.84
CA PRO A 183 -2.57 -3.60 -10.00
C PRO A 183 -1.42 -4.38 -9.34
N GLY A 184 -0.41 -3.70 -8.80
CA GLY A 184 0.80 -4.35 -8.33
C GLY A 184 1.76 -3.37 -7.68
N PHE A 185 2.70 -3.91 -6.90
CA PHE A 185 3.80 -3.12 -6.34
C PHE A 185 4.68 -2.56 -7.45
N ASP A 186 4.83 -3.28 -8.57
CA ASP A 186 5.53 -2.85 -9.77
C ASP A 186 5.04 -1.50 -10.32
N VAL A 187 3.74 -1.38 -10.58
CA VAL A 187 3.14 -0.18 -11.16
C VAL A 187 3.12 0.97 -10.16
N TYR A 188 2.81 0.68 -8.89
CA TYR A 188 2.90 1.66 -7.81
C TYR A 188 4.31 2.28 -7.74
N LEU A 189 5.34 1.44 -7.62
CA LEU A 189 6.70 1.92 -7.43
C LEU A 189 7.20 2.68 -8.67
N ALA A 190 6.85 2.22 -9.86
CA ALA A 190 7.23 2.86 -11.11
C ALA A 190 6.57 4.22 -11.32
N HIS A 191 5.30 4.37 -10.90
CA HIS A 191 4.65 5.67 -10.87
C HIS A 191 5.33 6.62 -9.89
N MET A 192 5.57 6.17 -8.65
CA MET A 192 6.25 6.99 -7.64
C MET A 192 7.65 7.43 -8.09
N ALA A 193 8.37 6.57 -8.80
CA ALA A 193 9.72 6.85 -9.31
C ALA A 193 9.73 7.77 -10.54
N GLY A 194 8.57 8.11 -11.11
CA GLY A 194 8.46 8.84 -12.37
C GLY A 194 8.93 8.05 -13.60
N VAL A 195 9.00 6.72 -13.49
CA VAL A 195 9.29 5.81 -14.61
C VAL A 195 8.04 5.62 -15.47
N LEU A 196 6.87 5.66 -14.81
CA LEU A 196 5.57 5.75 -15.45
C LEU A 196 4.94 7.11 -15.13
N ASP A 197 4.36 7.72 -16.15
CA ASP A 197 3.50 8.89 -16.01
C ASP A 197 2.05 8.41 -16.03
N ILE A 198 1.38 8.47 -14.88
CA ILE A 198 0.00 8.01 -14.71
C ILE A 198 -0.87 9.21 -14.34
N ASP A 199 -1.80 9.54 -15.23
CA ASP A 199 -2.73 10.64 -15.01
C ASP A 199 -3.93 10.21 -14.16
N PHE A 200 -3.92 10.63 -12.89
CA PHE A 200 -5.04 10.46 -11.96
C PHE A 200 -6.07 11.60 -12.01
N SER A 201 -6.02 12.50 -12.99
CA SER A 201 -7.03 13.58 -13.16
C SER A 201 -8.46 13.07 -13.33
N ARG A 202 -8.62 11.81 -13.76
CA ARG A 202 -9.91 11.15 -13.97
C ARG A 202 -10.43 10.43 -12.72
N GLY A 203 -9.68 10.44 -11.62
CA GLY A 203 -10.04 9.79 -10.36
C GLY A 203 -9.00 8.77 -9.88
N ILE A 204 -9.12 8.33 -8.62
CA ILE A 204 -8.15 7.44 -7.97
C ILE A 204 -8.09 6.06 -8.65
N THR A 205 -9.19 5.60 -9.25
CA THR A 205 -9.25 4.32 -9.99
C THR A 205 -8.91 4.45 -11.47
N ALA A 206 -8.27 5.55 -11.92
CA ALA A 206 -8.03 5.86 -13.35
C ALA A 206 -7.40 4.72 -14.16
N LEU A 207 -6.66 3.80 -13.52
CA LEU A 207 -6.06 2.64 -14.17
C LEU A 207 -7.06 1.58 -14.63
N GLU A 208 -8.33 1.62 -14.20
CA GLU A 208 -9.38 0.67 -14.61
C GLU A 208 -9.56 0.58 -16.13
N THR A 209 -9.38 1.70 -16.83
CA THR A 209 -9.50 1.82 -18.30
C THR A 209 -8.15 1.90 -19.00
N HIS A 210 -7.03 1.82 -18.26
CA HIS A 210 -5.70 1.90 -18.85
C HIS A 210 -5.46 0.73 -19.81
N PRO A 211 -4.94 0.96 -21.03
CA PRO A 211 -4.79 -0.09 -22.05
C PRO A 211 -3.90 -1.24 -21.57
N ASP A 212 -2.81 -0.94 -20.85
CA ASP A 212 -1.87 -1.96 -20.38
C ASP A 212 -2.20 -2.53 -18.99
N TYR A 213 -2.92 -1.80 -18.14
CA TYR A 213 -3.08 -2.16 -16.72
C TYR A 213 -4.52 -2.49 -16.32
N GLY A 214 -5.52 -2.07 -17.11
CA GLY A 214 -6.93 -2.24 -16.77
C GLY A 214 -7.38 -3.69 -16.64
N SER A 215 -6.75 -4.63 -17.38
CA SER A 215 -7.02 -6.06 -17.23
C SER A 215 -6.60 -6.60 -15.86
N ARG A 216 -5.44 -6.17 -15.34
CA ARG A 216 -4.94 -6.52 -14.01
C ARG A 216 -5.79 -5.88 -12.92
N MET A 217 -6.16 -4.60 -13.11
CA MET A 217 -7.09 -3.89 -12.21
C MET A 217 -8.42 -4.64 -12.09
N ARG A 218 -9.04 -5.03 -13.22
CA ARG A 218 -10.30 -5.80 -13.24
C ARG A 218 -10.19 -7.14 -12.56
N ARG A 219 -9.06 -7.84 -12.69
CA ARG A 219 -8.83 -9.10 -11.98
C ARG A 219 -8.85 -8.88 -10.48
N HIS A 220 -8.16 -7.87 -9.97
CA HIS A 220 -8.18 -7.57 -8.54
C HIS A 220 -9.55 -7.11 -8.06
N ALA A 221 -10.23 -6.25 -8.82
CA ALA A 221 -11.62 -5.87 -8.56
C ALA A 221 -12.55 -7.10 -8.40
N GLN A 222 -12.45 -8.08 -9.30
CA GLN A 222 -13.24 -9.32 -9.22
C GLN A 222 -12.95 -10.13 -7.95
N HIS A 223 -11.70 -10.20 -7.50
CA HIS A 223 -11.31 -10.99 -6.32
C HIS A 223 -11.53 -10.25 -5.00
N CYS A 224 -11.43 -8.93 -5.02
CA CYS A 224 -11.39 -8.12 -3.80
C CYS A 224 -12.69 -7.35 -3.54
N PHE A 225 -13.54 -7.16 -4.55
CA PHE A 225 -14.67 -6.23 -4.52
C PHE A 225 -15.84 -6.68 -5.41
N ASP A 226 -15.95 -7.98 -5.69
CA ASP A 226 -17.03 -8.56 -6.50
C ASP A 226 -17.20 -7.93 -7.90
N GLY A 227 -16.11 -7.36 -8.44
CA GLY A 227 -16.06 -6.74 -9.76
C GLY A 227 -16.08 -5.21 -9.74
N GLU A 228 -16.40 -4.59 -8.61
CA GLU A 228 -16.24 -3.15 -8.39
C GLU A 228 -14.77 -2.79 -8.12
N PHE A 229 -14.39 -1.52 -8.25
CA PHE A 229 -13.01 -1.08 -7.98
C PHE A 229 -12.80 -0.55 -6.57
N SER A 230 -13.90 -0.26 -5.86
CA SER A 230 -13.87 0.26 -4.50
C SER A 230 -15.08 -0.21 -3.70
N GLY A 231 -15.02 0.01 -2.39
CA GLY A 231 -16.07 -0.32 -1.44
C GLY A 231 -16.05 0.62 -0.24
N LEU A 232 -17.11 0.52 0.56
CA LEU A 232 -17.24 1.24 1.83
C LEU A 232 -16.85 0.33 2.98
N PRO A 233 -16.13 0.83 4.01
CA PRO A 233 -15.57 -0.01 5.08
C PRO A 233 -16.64 -0.72 5.92
N PHE A 234 -17.90 -0.27 5.80
CA PHE A 234 -19.06 -0.73 6.55
C PHE A 234 -20.07 -1.56 5.71
N ALA A 235 -19.82 -1.77 4.42
CA ALA A 235 -20.77 -2.38 3.49
C ALA A 235 -20.77 -3.92 3.50
#